data_AF-A0A2P4SKB5-F1
#
_entry.id   AF-A0A2P4SKB5-F1
#
_cell.length_a   1.000
_cell.length_b   1.000
_cell.length_c   1.000
_cell.angle_alpha   90.00
_cell.angle_beta   90.00
_cell.angle_gamma   90.00
#
_symmetry.space_group_name_H-M   'P 1'
#
loop_
_entity.id
_entity.type
_entity.pdbx_description
1 polymer ?
#
loop_
_entity_poly.entity_id
_entity_poly.type
_entity_poly.pdbx_seq_one_letter_code
_entity_poly.pdbx_strand_id
1 'polypeptide(L)'
;ATRVHQYRVWIGLLDTIQYDKETDTYRLKQLIIHEKYDAATYENDIALLELKGHGKGECSLKYSTPACIPWSEHMFKAGDKCKVSGWGLEKGTYDGSIDSCKGDSGGPLVCFDAENVAYVWGVVSWGENCGEAGHPGVYTQVASYYDWISHHVSRSLISRYNI
;
A
#
# COMPACT_ATOMS: atom_id res chain seq x y z
N ALA A 1 11.68 -18.41 10.36
CA ALA A 1 10.22 -18.65 10.32
C ALA A 1 9.51 -17.31 10.27
N THR A 2 8.77 -17.03 9.20
CA THR A 2 7.96 -15.81 9.07
C THR A 2 6.91 -15.78 10.18
N ARG A 3 6.89 -14.71 10.98
CA ARG A 3 6.00 -14.59 12.15
C ARG A 3 4.60 -14.13 11.76
N VAL A 4 3.99 -14.78 10.77
CA VAL A 4 2.69 -14.41 10.16
C VAL A 4 1.59 -14.23 11.22
N HIS A 5 1.61 -15.05 12.28
CA HIS A 5 0.64 -15.00 13.38
C HIS A 5 0.71 -13.71 14.23
N GLN A 6 1.77 -12.91 14.11
CA GLN A 6 1.93 -11.67 14.86
C GLN A 6 1.21 -10.49 14.18
N TYR A 7 0.84 -10.62 12.90
CA TYR A 7 0.26 -9.52 12.15
C TYR A 7 -1.28 -9.56 12.18
N ARG A 8 -1.87 -8.37 12.32
CA ARG A 8 -3.29 -8.10 12.14
C ARG A 8 -3.43 -6.91 11.21
N VAL A 9 -4.37 -6.99 10.28
CA VAL A 9 -4.68 -5.92 9.33
C VAL A 9 -6.03 -5.35 9.69
N TRP A 10 -6.12 -4.04 9.85
CA TRP A 10 -7.37 -3.33 10.13
C TRP A 10 -7.77 -2.59 8.85
N ILE A 11 -9.03 -2.70 8.45
CA ILE A 11 -9.57 -2.11 7.22
C ILE A 11 -10.78 -1.26 7.58
N GLY A 12 -10.95 -0.11 6.92
CA GLY A 12 -12.04 0.83 7.25
C GLY A 12 -11.80 1.64 8.53
N LEU A 13 -10.55 1.72 8.98
CA LEU A 13 -10.18 2.58 10.12
C LEU A 13 -10.07 4.03 9.66
N LEU A 14 -10.73 4.95 10.36
CA LEU A 14 -10.66 6.39 10.11
C LEU A 14 -10.03 7.14 11.29
N ASP A 15 -10.44 6.80 12.51
CA ASP A 15 -9.90 7.33 13.76
C ASP A 15 -9.06 6.25 14.46
N THR A 16 -7.83 6.60 14.88
CA THR A 16 -6.91 5.68 15.57
C THR A 16 -7.23 5.53 17.06
N ILE A 17 -8.05 6.44 17.61
CA ILE A 17 -8.43 6.50 19.02
C ILE A 17 -9.82 5.90 19.24
N GLN A 18 -10.76 6.16 18.32
CA GLN A 18 -12.13 5.63 18.39
C GLN A 18 -12.35 4.55 17.33
N TYR A 19 -12.63 3.33 17.82
CA TYR A 19 -13.03 2.22 16.95
C TYR A 19 -14.39 2.50 16.32
N ASP A 20 -14.41 2.70 15.00
CA ASP A 20 -15.65 2.83 14.25
C ASP A 20 -16.30 1.45 14.02
N LYS A 21 -17.63 1.43 13.87
CA LYS A 21 -18.39 0.23 13.51
C LYS A 21 -18.02 -0.32 12.13
N GLU A 22 -17.37 0.48 11.31
CA GLU A 22 -16.94 0.15 9.95
C GLU A 22 -15.54 -0.48 9.90
N THR A 23 -14.84 -0.58 11.04
CA THR A 23 -13.51 -1.20 11.12
C THR A 23 -13.60 -2.72 11.20
N ASP A 24 -13.08 -3.39 10.19
CA ASP A 24 -12.91 -4.84 10.16
C ASP A 24 -11.45 -5.24 10.47
N THR A 25 -11.25 -6.33 11.22
CA THR A 25 -9.91 -6.85 11.57
C THR A 25 -9.69 -8.24 10.98
N TYR A 26 -8.60 -8.38 10.23
CA TYR A 26 -8.20 -9.64 9.58
C TYR A 26 -6.87 -10.15 10.13
N ARG A 27 -6.75 -11.49 10.23
CA ARG A 27 -5.46 -12.15 10.44
C ARG A 27 -4.83 -12.47 9.08
N LEU A 28 -3.51 -12.56 9.03
CA LEU A 28 -2.85 -13.03 7.82
C LEU A 28 -2.97 -14.56 7.68
N LYS A 29 -3.29 -15.01 6.47
CA LYS A 29 -3.11 -16.39 6.01
C LYS A 29 -1.67 -16.59 5.56
N GLN A 30 -1.14 -15.66 4.78
CA GLN A 30 0.21 -15.72 4.22
C GLN A 30 0.83 -14.33 4.10
N LEU A 31 2.14 -14.25 4.28
CA LEU A 31 2.98 -13.10 3.97
C LEU A 31 3.95 -13.52 2.87
N ILE A 32 3.96 -12.82 1.74
CA ILE A 32 4.80 -13.10 0.57
C ILE A 32 5.69 -11.88 0.36
N ILE A 33 6.95 -12.00 0.74
CA ILE A 33 7.97 -10.95 0.51
C ILE A 33 8.58 -11.23 -0.85
N HIS A 34 8.85 -10.18 -1.65
CA HIS A 34 9.52 -10.35 -2.92
C HIS A 34 10.86 -11.10 -2.75
N GLU A 35 11.10 -12.09 -3.61
CA GLU A 35 12.19 -13.06 -3.44
C GLU A 35 13.58 -12.44 -3.58
N LYS A 36 13.65 -11.28 -4.25
CA LYS A 36 14.86 -10.48 -4.43
C LYS A 36 14.93 -9.25 -3.52
N TYR A 37 14.13 -9.20 -2.46
CA TYR A 37 14.19 -8.10 -1.51
C TYR A 37 15.57 -8.02 -0.83
N ASP A 38 16.16 -6.82 -0.82
CA ASP A 38 17.43 -6.54 -0.16
C ASP A 38 17.25 -5.45 0.90
N ALA A 39 17.49 -5.81 2.16
CA ALA A 39 17.26 -4.92 3.30
C ALA A 39 18.35 -3.84 3.48
N ALA A 40 19.50 -3.95 2.79
CA ALA A 40 20.56 -2.95 2.85
C ALA A 40 20.37 -1.84 1.82
N THR A 41 19.81 -2.19 0.65
CA THR A 41 19.61 -1.27 -0.48
C THR A 41 18.15 -0.87 -0.67
N TYR A 42 17.21 -1.55 0.00
CA TYR A 42 15.77 -1.42 -0.20
C TYR A 42 15.33 -1.76 -1.64
N GLU A 43 16.14 -2.51 -2.40
CA GLU A 43 15.72 -3.04 -3.69
C GLU A 43 14.60 -4.06 -3.51
N ASN A 44 13.59 -3.99 -4.39
CA ASN A 44 12.40 -4.85 -4.35
C ASN A 44 11.62 -4.79 -3.03
N ASP A 45 11.50 -3.60 -2.44
CA ASP A 45 10.72 -3.34 -1.23
C ASP A 45 9.20 -3.39 -1.50
N ILE A 46 8.70 -4.62 -1.69
CA ILE A 46 7.29 -4.95 -1.89
C ILE A 46 6.96 -6.31 -1.28
N ALA A 47 5.76 -6.41 -0.71
CA ALA A 47 5.23 -7.66 -0.18
C ALA A 47 3.71 -7.75 -0.38
N LEU A 48 3.19 -8.97 -0.49
CA LEU A 48 1.77 -9.26 -0.51
C LEU A 48 1.33 -9.87 0.81
N LEU A 49 0.17 -9.42 1.30
CA LEU A 49 -0.49 -9.91 2.50
C LEU A 49 -1.77 -10.64 2.11
N GLU A 50 -1.77 -11.96 2.21
CA GLU A 50 -3.00 -12.74 2.02
C GLU A 50 -3.79 -12.75 3.33
N LEU A 51 -4.99 -12.20 3.31
CA LEU A 51 -5.87 -12.17 4.48
C LEU A 51 -6.58 -13.52 4.68
N LYS A 52 -6.76 -13.91 5.93
CA LYS A 52 -7.59 -15.07 6.28
C LYS A 52 -9.06 -14.66 6.23
N GLY A 53 -9.78 -15.17 5.24
CA GLY A 53 -11.23 -14.91 5.09
C GLY A 53 -12.06 -15.40 6.28
N HIS A 54 -13.22 -14.76 6.47
CA HIS A 54 -14.23 -15.19 7.44
C HIS A 54 -15.16 -16.23 6.78
N GLY A 55 -14.95 -17.52 7.05
CA GLY A 55 -15.85 -18.59 6.56
C GLY A 55 -15.62 -18.98 5.10
N LYS A 56 -16.66 -18.95 4.25
CA LYS A 56 -16.71 -19.54 2.89
C LYS A 56 -15.89 -18.82 1.80
N GLY A 57 -14.73 -18.28 2.15
CA GLY A 57 -13.68 -17.92 1.18
C GLY A 57 -13.81 -16.58 0.45
N GLU A 58 -14.87 -15.80 0.66
CA GLU A 58 -15.00 -14.46 0.07
C GLU A 58 -14.61 -13.37 1.07
N CYS A 59 -13.60 -12.57 0.71
CA CYS A 59 -13.28 -11.31 1.40
C CYS A 59 -14.32 -10.26 0.99
N SER A 60 -15.37 -10.09 1.80
CA SER A 60 -16.37 -9.05 1.58
C SER A 60 -16.00 -7.80 2.38
N LEU A 61 -15.42 -6.81 1.71
CA LEU A 61 -15.18 -5.49 2.28
C LEU A 61 -16.45 -4.65 2.13
N LYS A 62 -17.23 -4.51 3.21
CA LYS A 62 -18.55 -3.87 3.15
C LYS A 62 -18.48 -2.33 3.03
N TYR A 63 -17.42 -1.74 3.56
CA TYR A 63 -17.23 -0.28 3.65
C TYR A 63 -15.92 0.17 2.99
N SER A 64 -15.30 -0.67 2.16
CA SER A 64 -14.01 -0.33 1.54
C SER A 64 -13.98 -0.80 0.10
N THR A 65 -13.52 0.10 -0.77
CA THR A 65 -13.32 -0.15 -2.19
C THR A 65 -11.82 -0.34 -2.43
N PRO A 66 -11.39 -1.43 -3.09
CA PRO A 66 -9.99 -1.61 -3.44
C PRO A 66 -9.55 -0.57 -4.49
N ALA A 67 -8.29 -0.16 -4.41
CA ALA A 67 -7.66 0.59 -5.50
C ALA A 67 -7.14 -0.36 -6.59
N CYS A 68 -7.03 0.15 -7.81
CA CYS A 68 -6.57 -0.61 -8.97
C CYS A 68 -5.05 -0.82 -8.94
N ILE A 69 -4.60 -1.91 -9.57
CA ILE A 69 -3.18 -2.18 -9.79
C ILE A 69 -2.77 -1.66 -11.18
N PRO A 70 -1.75 -0.80 -11.29
CA PRO A 70 -1.30 -0.28 -12.57
C PRO A 70 -0.63 -1.38 -13.41
N TRP A 71 -1.03 -1.52 -14.67
CA TRP A 71 -0.47 -2.52 -15.60
C TRP A 71 0.75 -2.03 -16.39
N SER A 72 1.09 -0.74 -16.31
CA SER A 72 2.14 -0.13 -17.11
C SER A 72 2.78 1.05 -16.39
N GLU A 73 4.11 1.13 -16.47
CA GLU A 73 4.92 2.25 -15.97
C GLU A 73 4.66 3.57 -16.72
N HIS A 74 3.91 3.54 -17.82
CA HIS A 74 3.58 4.71 -18.62
C HIS A 74 2.15 5.21 -18.42
N MET A 75 1.42 4.64 -17.46
CA MET A 75 0.04 5.03 -17.16
C MET A 75 -0.05 6.46 -16.62
N PHE A 76 0.90 6.86 -15.79
CA PHE A 76 1.00 8.20 -15.23
C PHE A 76 2.33 8.85 -15.61
N LYS A 77 2.33 10.18 -15.70
CA LYS A 77 3.49 10.99 -16.08
C LYS A 77 3.80 12.01 -15.00
N ALA A 78 5.04 12.54 -15.06
CA ALA A 78 5.42 13.65 -14.20
C ALA A 78 4.46 14.84 -14.39
N GLY A 79 3.93 15.35 -13.27
CA GLY A 79 2.92 16.42 -13.26
C GLY A 79 1.49 15.92 -13.00
N ASP A 80 1.23 14.62 -13.11
CA ASP A 80 -0.06 14.05 -12.70
C ASP A 80 -0.24 14.14 -11.18
N LYS A 81 -1.49 14.35 -10.75
CA LYS A 81 -1.80 14.54 -9.34
C LYS A 81 -1.98 13.20 -8.65
N CYS A 82 -1.08 12.91 -7.71
CA CYS A 82 -1.16 11.75 -6.84
C CYS A 82 -1.28 12.19 -5.38
N LYS A 83 -1.78 11.30 -4.53
CA LYS A 83 -2.02 11.52 -3.10
C LYS A 83 -1.33 10.43 -2.30
N VAL A 84 -0.70 10.81 -1.20
CA VAL A 84 -0.24 9.90 -0.15
C VAL A 84 -1.20 10.04 1.03
N SER A 85 -1.50 8.94 1.70
CA SER A 85 -2.36 8.93 2.88
C SER A 85 -1.80 8.01 3.96
N GLY A 86 -1.88 8.46 5.19
CA GLY A 86 -1.63 7.67 6.39
C GLY A 86 -1.74 8.52 7.64
N TRP A 87 -1.32 7.96 8.77
CA TRP A 87 -1.49 8.56 10.09
C TRP A 87 -0.21 9.16 10.66
N GLY A 88 0.93 9.05 9.98
CA GLY A 88 2.18 9.67 10.46
C GLY A 88 2.63 9.12 11.83
N LEU A 89 2.46 7.82 12.10
CA LEU A 89 2.63 7.24 13.44
C LEU A 89 4.08 7.16 13.94
N GLU A 90 5.10 7.39 13.10
CA GLU A 90 6.50 7.37 13.51
C GLU A 90 7.07 8.79 13.66
N LYS A 91 7.28 9.22 14.90
CA LYS A 91 7.96 10.46 15.31
C LYS A 91 7.57 11.72 14.52
N GLY A 92 6.52 12.38 15.02
CA GLY A 92 6.33 13.81 14.81
C GLY A 92 7.57 14.60 15.20
N THR A 93 8.11 15.35 14.25
CA THR A 93 8.85 16.57 14.53
C THR A 93 7.93 17.50 15.31
N TYR A 94 8.44 18.10 16.38
CA TYR A 94 7.69 18.97 17.30
C TYR A 94 7.16 20.27 16.65
N ASP A 95 7.24 20.41 15.33
CA ASP A 95 6.83 21.58 14.54
C ASP A 95 5.53 21.37 13.72
N GLY A 96 4.94 20.17 13.75
CA GLY A 96 3.69 19.90 13.05
C GLY A 96 3.82 19.74 11.53
N SER A 97 5.05 19.54 11.02
CA SER A 97 5.24 19.04 9.66
C SER A 97 4.84 17.56 9.57
N ILE A 98 3.70 17.29 8.91
CA ILE A 98 3.29 15.93 8.55
C ILE A 98 4.12 15.56 7.31
N ASP A 99 5.08 14.67 7.47
CA ASP A 99 5.95 14.22 6.37
C ASP A 99 5.76 12.73 6.07
N SER A 100 5.82 12.36 4.79
CA SER A 100 5.46 11.04 4.26
C SER A 100 6.47 9.93 4.61
N CYS A 101 7.69 10.23 5.07
CA CYS A 101 8.73 9.21 5.25
C CYS A 101 8.86 8.66 6.67
N LYS A 102 8.23 9.31 7.65
CA LYS A 102 8.26 8.90 9.05
C LYS A 102 6.81 8.76 9.50
N GLY A 103 6.21 7.61 9.17
CA GLY A 103 4.90 7.23 9.71
C GLY A 103 3.86 6.69 8.72
N ASP A 104 4.15 6.75 7.42
CA ASP A 104 3.33 6.15 6.35
C ASP A 104 4.09 5.02 5.60
N SER A 105 5.17 4.47 6.15
CA SER A 105 5.97 3.41 5.51
C SER A 105 5.11 2.20 5.12
N GLY A 106 5.21 1.77 3.87
CA GLY A 106 4.34 0.74 3.28
C GLY A 106 2.96 1.26 2.86
N GLY A 107 2.67 2.55 3.05
CA GLY A 107 1.43 3.21 2.64
C GLY A 107 1.37 3.47 1.13
N PRO A 108 0.16 3.72 0.59
CA PRO A 108 -0.02 3.86 -0.85
C PRO A 108 0.23 5.31 -1.33
N LEU A 109 0.97 5.44 -2.43
CA LEU A 109 0.90 6.60 -3.33
C LEU A 109 -0.17 6.29 -4.38
N VAL A 110 -1.30 6.98 -4.32
CA VAL A 110 -2.46 6.78 -5.19
C VAL A 110 -2.54 7.86 -6.26
N CYS A 111 -2.58 7.47 -7.52
CA CYS A 111 -2.81 8.36 -8.65
C CYS A 111 -4.19 8.11 -9.25
N PHE A 112 -4.76 9.13 -9.91
CA PHE A 112 -6.09 9.07 -10.51
C PHE A 112 -5.98 9.32 -12.01
N ASP A 113 -6.60 8.46 -12.81
CA ASP A 113 -6.66 8.64 -14.26
C ASP A 113 -7.69 9.71 -14.66
N ALA A 114 -7.89 9.89 -15.97
CA ALA A 114 -8.85 10.86 -16.51
C ALA A 114 -10.31 10.55 -16.15
N GLU A 115 -10.62 9.29 -15.83
CA GLU A 115 -11.94 8.82 -15.40
C GLU A 115 -12.07 8.80 -13.87
N ASN A 116 -11.05 9.31 -13.16
CA ASN A 116 -10.96 9.40 -11.71
C ASN A 116 -10.90 8.02 -11.02
N VAL A 117 -10.41 7.00 -11.74
CA VAL A 117 -10.14 5.67 -11.20
C VAL A 117 -8.82 5.72 -10.42
N ALA A 118 -8.84 5.19 -9.20
CA ALA A 118 -7.70 5.21 -8.30
C ALA A 118 -6.76 4.03 -8.54
N TYR A 119 -5.47 4.30 -8.72
CA TYR A 119 -4.42 3.29 -8.89
C TYR A 119 -3.37 3.43 -7.80
N VAL A 120 -2.95 2.30 -7.21
CA VAL A 120 -1.79 2.27 -6.32
C VAL A 120 -0.54 2.36 -7.18
N TRP A 121 -0.06 3.58 -7.39
CA TRP A 121 1.08 3.84 -8.27
C TRP A 121 2.41 3.54 -7.61
N GLY A 122 2.51 3.80 -6.30
CA GLY A 122 3.70 3.54 -5.51
C GLY A 122 3.38 3.02 -4.12
N VAL A 123 4.38 2.40 -3.50
CA VAL A 123 4.39 2.07 -2.07
C VAL A 123 5.48 2.90 -1.40
N VAL A 124 5.15 3.62 -0.34
CA VAL A 124 6.12 4.41 0.44
C VAL A 124 7.22 3.47 0.96
N SER A 125 8.47 3.71 0.60
CA SER A 125 9.61 2.85 0.96
C SER A 125 10.53 3.54 1.95
N TRP A 126 11.33 4.52 1.50
CA TRP A 126 12.30 5.22 2.34
C TRP A 126 12.49 6.68 1.92
N GLY A 127 13.23 7.41 2.74
CA GLY A 127 13.69 8.77 2.45
C GLY A 127 14.46 9.31 3.65
N GLU A 128 15.73 9.68 3.47
CA GLU A 128 16.47 10.45 4.47
C GLU A 128 16.06 11.92 4.36
N ASN A 129 15.67 12.54 5.48
CA ASN A 129 15.22 13.94 5.54
C ASN A 129 14.13 14.29 4.51
N CYS A 130 13.26 13.34 4.22
CA CYS A 130 12.29 13.54 3.17
C CYS A 130 11.29 14.67 3.53
N GLY A 131 10.74 15.32 2.51
CA GLY A 131 9.94 16.54 2.69
C GLY A 131 10.78 17.82 2.78
N GLU A 132 12.09 17.73 2.98
CA GLU A 132 13.01 18.86 2.81
C GLU A 132 13.31 19.16 1.34
N ALA A 133 13.62 20.43 1.04
CA ALA A 133 14.04 20.83 -0.29
C ALA A 133 15.31 20.07 -0.71
N GLY A 134 15.20 19.24 -1.75
CA GLY A 134 16.30 18.40 -2.25
C GLY A 134 16.24 16.93 -1.80
N HIS A 135 15.31 16.56 -0.91
CA HIS A 135 15.13 15.20 -0.41
C HIS A 135 13.71 14.70 -0.71
N PRO A 136 13.45 14.17 -1.92
CA PRO A 136 12.15 13.60 -2.24
C PRO A 136 11.92 12.29 -1.47
N GLY A 137 10.66 12.00 -1.14
CA GLY A 137 10.29 10.66 -0.71
C GLY A 137 10.51 9.63 -1.83
N VAL A 138 10.98 8.43 -1.47
CA VAL A 138 11.24 7.33 -2.41
C VAL A 138 10.14 6.28 -2.27
N TYR A 139 9.60 5.87 -3.42
CA TYR A 139 8.47 4.94 -3.50
C TYR A 139 8.82 3.76 -4.41
N THR A 140 8.41 2.56 -4.01
CA THR A 140 8.48 1.36 -4.87
C THR A 140 7.44 1.49 -5.99
N GLN A 141 7.88 1.48 -7.24
CA GLN A 141 7.00 1.61 -8.42
C GLN A 141 6.19 0.32 -8.64
N VAL A 142 4.89 0.33 -8.33
CA VAL A 142 4.05 -0.88 -8.33
C VAL A 142 3.93 -1.51 -9.72
N ALA A 143 3.87 -0.69 -10.76
CA ALA A 143 3.74 -1.16 -12.13
C ALA A 143 4.88 -2.09 -12.58
N SER A 144 6.11 -1.87 -12.07
CA SER A 144 7.28 -2.71 -12.35
C SER A 144 7.13 -4.14 -11.79
N TYR A 145 6.22 -4.34 -10.83
CA TYR A 145 5.93 -5.63 -10.21
C TYR A 145 4.61 -6.24 -10.68
N TYR A 146 3.95 -5.68 -11.70
CA TYR A 146 2.65 -6.17 -12.18
C TYR A 146 2.65 -7.67 -12.47
N ASP A 147 3.67 -8.17 -13.17
CA ASP A 147 3.77 -9.60 -13.48
C ASP A 147 3.97 -10.45 -12.23
N TRP A 148 4.81 -10.02 -11.28
CA TRP A 148 5.03 -10.69 -10.01
C TRP A 148 3.76 -10.73 -9.15
N ILE A 149 3.00 -9.62 -9.08
CA ILE A 149 1.70 -9.56 -8.40
C ILE A 149 0.72 -10.51 -9.09
N SER A 150 0.66 -10.47 -10.43
CA SER A 150 -0.27 -11.29 -11.21
C SER A 150 0.01 -12.79 -11.09
N HIS A 151 1.26 -13.18 -10.87
CA HIS A 151 1.66 -14.55 -10.61
C HIS A 151 1.08 -15.08 -9.29
N HIS A 152 1.07 -14.26 -8.25
CA HIS A 152 0.60 -14.64 -6.92
C HIS A 152 -0.91 -14.50 -6.73
N VAL A 153 -1.52 -13.48 -7.35
CA VAL A 153 -2.92 -13.10 -7.11
C VAL A 153 -3.86 -13.56 -8.24
N SER A 154 -3.30 -13.98 -9.39
CA SER A 154 -3.97 -14.25 -10.67
C SER A 154 -4.45 -13.01 -11.42
N ARG A 155 -4.25 -12.99 -12.74
CA ARG A 155 -4.74 -11.93 -13.63
C ARG A 155 -6.27 -11.78 -13.57
N SER A 156 -7.00 -12.89 -13.42
CA SER A 156 -8.47 -12.86 -13.33
C SER A 156 -8.99 -12.11 -12.12
N LEU A 157 -8.29 -12.14 -10.99
CA LEU A 157 -8.70 -11.39 -9.81
C LEU A 157 -8.41 -9.90 -9.99
N ILE A 158 -7.24 -9.56 -10.53
CA ILE A 158 -6.88 -8.17 -10.83
C ILE A 158 -7.89 -7.55 -11.80
N SER A 159 -8.20 -8.21 -12.92
CA SER A 159 -9.16 -7.71 -13.90
C SER A 159 -10.60 -7.59 -13.37
N ARG A 160 -10.95 -8.31 -12.29
CA ARG A 160 -12.27 -8.17 -11.66
C ARG A 160 -12.40 -6.87 -10.87
N TYR A 161 -11.30 -6.40 -10.27
CA TYR A 161 -11.30 -5.24 -9.37
C TYR A 161 -10.64 -3.98 -9.96
N ASN A 162 -9.91 -4.11 -11.07
CA ASN A 162 -9.50 -2.99 -11.91
C ASN A 162 -10.69 -2.57 -12.79
N ILE A 163 -11.60 -1.76 -12.25
CA ILE A 163 -12.83 -1.29 -12.91
C ILE A 163 -12.92 0.23 -12.96
#